data_AF-E7RXH9-F1
#
_entry.id   AF-E7RXH9-F1
#
_cell.length_a   1.000
_cell.length_b   1.000
_cell.length_c   1.000
_cell.angle_alpha   90.00
_cell.angle_beta   90.00
_cell.angle_gamma   90.00
#
_symmetry.space_group_name_H-M   'P 1'
#
loop_
_entity.id
_entity.type
_entity.pdbx_description
1 polymer ?
#
loop_
_entity_poly.entity_id
_entity_poly.type
_entity_poly.pdbx_seq_one_letter_code
_entity_poly.pdbx_strand_id
1 'polypeptide(L)'
;MFSLGPAGHSHNRTVHHALFPLMTRITRLEFRAESGPGSRMQWNHRGSGHVQVTVNGPDVFFQEAFTLDNGLPCQDRKCWHFGEEGIIFRHFRQQRFQDILLLVPDAGGFAPCATEPDGTELHVTQPSSIQPSGVQPGATQQGSPHKGPLPPDAIPPGGIHLVAQTPYSCPPDRYDGSLSLHGSTLELRLRITGARKDEDIRYRYQADPG
;
A
#
# COMPACT_ATOMS: atom_id res chain seq x y z
N MET A 1 18.30 -14.46 6.83
CA MET A 1 18.47 -13.18 6.11
C MET A 1 17.83 -13.37 4.76
N PHE A 2 16.54 -13.04 4.62
CA PHE A 2 15.81 -13.25 3.38
C PHE A 2 16.02 -12.01 2.52
N SER A 3 16.93 -12.10 1.54
CA SER A 3 17.09 -11.03 0.56
C SER A 3 15.89 -11.06 -0.37
N LEU A 4 15.18 -9.94 -0.49
CA LEU A 4 14.14 -9.77 -1.51
C LEU A 4 14.79 -9.92 -2.89
N GLY A 5 14.13 -10.65 -3.80
CA GLY A 5 14.57 -10.74 -5.19
C GLY A 5 14.46 -9.39 -5.92
N PRO A 6 15.02 -9.26 -7.14
CA PRO A 6 15.00 -8.01 -7.92
C PRO A 6 13.59 -7.39 -8.08
N ALA A 7 12.56 -8.24 -8.15
CA ALA A 7 11.16 -7.81 -8.21
C ALA A 7 10.68 -7.14 -6.92
N GLY A 8 11.10 -7.61 -5.73
CA GLY A 8 10.71 -7.02 -4.45
C GLY A 8 11.31 -5.63 -4.23
N HIS A 9 12.57 -5.44 -4.63
CA HIS A 9 13.22 -4.12 -4.59
C HIS A 9 12.54 -3.11 -5.51
N SER A 10 12.07 -3.54 -6.70
CA SER A 10 11.39 -2.64 -7.62
C SER A 10 10.02 -2.18 -7.10
N HIS A 11 9.27 -3.05 -6.42
CA HIS A 11 7.96 -2.71 -5.87
C HIS A 11 8.06 -1.72 -4.70
N ASN A 12 8.99 -1.94 -3.76
CA ASN A 12 9.22 -1.01 -2.67
C ASN A 12 9.66 0.38 -3.18
N ARG A 13 10.46 0.43 -4.25
CA ARG A 13 10.83 1.70 -4.89
C ARG A 13 9.61 2.47 -5.41
N THR A 14 8.68 1.80 -6.10
CA THR A 14 7.45 2.44 -6.60
C THR A 14 6.56 2.91 -5.45
N VAL A 15 6.39 2.10 -4.41
CA VAL A 15 5.62 2.47 -3.20
C VAL A 15 6.22 3.70 -2.53
N HIS A 16 7.54 3.72 -2.33
CA HIS A 16 8.25 4.82 -1.69
C HIS A 16 8.16 6.09 -2.52
N HIS A 17 8.35 5.99 -3.85
CA HIS A 17 8.28 7.12 -4.76
C HIS A 17 6.90 7.80 -4.77
N ALA A 18 5.83 7.04 -4.58
CA ALA A 18 4.48 7.58 -4.50
C ALA A 18 4.10 8.08 -3.09
N LEU A 19 4.38 7.30 -2.05
CA LEU A 19 3.93 7.60 -0.69
C LEU A 19 4.76 8.69 -0.02
N PHE A 20 6.09 8.69 -0.17
CA PHE A 20 6.95 9.65 0.51
C PHE A 20 6.56 11.11 0.19
N PRO A 21 6.55 11.58 -1.08
CA PRO A 21 6.20 12.96 -1.40
C PRO A 21 4.72 13.31 -1.16
N LEU A 22 3.83 12.31 -1.10
CA LEU A 22 2.45 12.52 -0.65
C LEU A 22 2.43 12.81 0.85
N MET A 23 3.12 11.99 1.63
CA MET A 23 3.08 12.06 3.09
C MET A 23 3.72 13.32 3.65
N THR A 24 4.72 13.89 2.95
CA THR A 24 5.31 15.18 3.33
C THR A 24 4.35 16.36 3.18
N ARG A 25 3.25 16.20 2.43
CA ARG A 25 2.25 17.24 2.16
C ARG A 25 0.93 17.05 2.90
N ILE A 26 0.83 16.03 3.75
CA ILE A 26 -0.37 15.78 4.55
C ILE A 26 -0.59 16.92 5.54
N THR A 27 -1.79 17.48 5.54
CA THR A 27 -2.17 18.59 6.44
C THR A 27 -3.47 18.33 7.19
N ARG A 28 -4.29 17.39 6.74
CA ARG A 28 -5.60 17.08 7.33
C ARG A 28 -5.73 15.61 7.71
N LEU A 29 -6.51 15.38 8.76
CA LEU A 29 -6.84 14.07 9.29
C LEU A 29 -8.37 13.98 9.52
N GLU A 30 -8.94 12.84 9.15
CA GLU A 30 -10.22 12.34 9.66
C GLU A 30 -9.97 11.04 10.43
N PHE A 31 -10.53 10.97 11.63
CA PHE A 31 -10.43 9.83 12.54
C PHE A 31 -11.78 9.13 12.66
N ARG A 32 -11.76 7.81 12.71
CA ARG A 32 -12.91 6.98 13.06
C ARG A 32 -12.45 5.79 13.88
N ALA A 33 -13.15 5.49 14.97
CA ALA A 33 -13.02 4.24 15.69
C ALA A 33 -14.39 3.58 15.85
N GLU A 34 -14.43 2.27 15.69
CA GLU A 34 -15.60 1.43 15.90
C GLU A 34 -15.24 0.22 16.74
N SER A 35 -15.99 0.03 17.83
CA SER A 35 -15.89 -1.15 18.65
C SER A 35 -16.76 -2.27 18.07
N GLY A 36 -16.15 -3.43 17.86
CA GLY A 36 -16.84 -4.67 17.55
C GLY A 36 -17.55 -5.30 18.76
N PRO A 37 -18.34 -6.36 18.54
CA PRO A 37 -19.17 -6.99 19.58
C PRO A 37 -18.38 -7.51 20.79
N GLY A 38 -17.10 -7.85 20.61
CA GLY A 38 -16.24 -8.35 21.69
C GLY A 38 -15.55 -7.26 22.51
N SER A 39 -15.73 -5.98 22.15
CA SER A 39 -14.98 -4.89 22.77
C SER A 39 -15.50 -4.57 24.16
N ARG A 40 -14.56 -4.35 25.10
CA ARG A 40 -14.86 -3.78 26.42
C ARG A 40 -14.59 -2.27 26.48
N MET A 41 -14.12 -1.66 25.40
CA MET A 41 -13.74 -0.24 25.38
C MET A 41 -14.92 0.66 25.01
N GLN A 42 -15.84 0.17 24.18
CA GLN A 42 -16.97 0.95 23.63
C GLN A 42 -16.51 2.28 23.00
N TRP A 43 -15.31 2.28 22.42
CA TRP A 43 -14.67 3.46 21.86
C TRP A 43 -15.16 3.71 20.44
N ASN A 44 -16.29 4.40 20.34
CA ASN A 44 -16.95 4.73 19.08
C ASN A 44 -16.94 6.23 18.88
N HIS A 45 -15.97 6.73 18.15
CA HIS A 45 -15.82 8.17 17.92
C HIS A 45 -15.40 8.47 16.51
N ARG A 46 -15.84 9.63 16.04
CA ARG A 46 -15.33 10.28 14.83
C ARG A 46 -14.63 11.57 15.24
N GLY A 47 -13.67 12.01 14.43
CA GLY A 47 -13.01 13.28 14.65
C GLY A 47 -12.35 13.80 13.39
N SER A 48 -12.00 15.07 13.42
CA SER A 48 -11.24 15.70 12.34
C SER A 48 -10.26 16.71 12.88
N GLY A 49 -9.18 16.94 12.15
CA GLY A 49 -8.18 17.90 12.55
C GLY A 49 -7.04 18.04 11.56
N HIS A 50 -5.90 18.42 12.09
CA HIS A 50 -4.73 18.80 11.33
C HIS A 50 -3.52 17.93 11.67
N VAL A 51 -2.63 17.83 10.70
CA VAL A 51 -1.35 17.15 10.84
C VAL A 51 -0.25 18.15 10.53
N GLN A 52 0.70 18.28 11.44
CA GLN A 52 1.98 18.92 11.16
C GLN A 52 2.98 17.81 10.83
N VAL A 53 3.60 17.92 9.65
CA VAL A 53 4.57 16.94 9.17
C VAL A 53 5.99 17.47 9.33
N THR A 54 6.90 16.64 9.83
CA THR A 54 8.34 16.88 9.77
C THR A 54 9.05 15.67 9.16
N VAL A 55 10.20 15.91 8.53
CA VAL A 55 10.97 14.86 7.83
C VAL A 55 12.39 14.85 8.37
N ASN A 56 12.92 13.66 8.63
CA ASN A 56 14.33 13.45 8.98
C ASN A 56 14.85 12.20 8.27
N GLY A 57 15.60 12.39 7.19
CA GLY A 57 16.08 11.27 6.37
C GLY A 57 14.91 10.39 5.87
N PRO A 58 14.91 9.07 6.16
CA PRO A 58 13.84 8.16 5.74
C PRO A 58 12.59 8.23 6.63
N ASP A 59 12.59 9.03 7.70
CA ASP A 59 11.48 9.13 8.64
C ASP A 59 10.58 10.33 8.32
N VAL A 60 9.27 10.08 8.24
CA VAL A 60 8.22 11.12 8.18
C VAL A 60 7.43 11.08 9.48
N PHE A 61 7.40 12.19 10.21
CA PHE A 61 6.71 12.31 11.49
C PHE A 61 5.41 13.06 11.33
N PHE A 62 4.34 12.50 11.87
CA PHE A 62 3.05 13.18 11.99
C PHE A 62 2.84 13.61 13.43
N GLN A 63 2.62 14.90 13.63
CA GLN A 63 2.08 15.45 14.86
C GLN A 63 0.63 15.84 14.59
N GLU A 64 -0.30 15.12 15.21
CA GLU A 64 -1.72 15.21 14.94
C GLU A 64 -2.42 15.95 16.07
N ALA A 65 -3.36 16.83 15.72
CA ALA A 65 -4.29 17.46 16.64
C ALA A 65 -5.68 17.44 16.03
N PHE A 66 -6.64 16.80 16.70
CA PHE A 66 -8.01 16.62 16.20
C PHE A 66 -9.02 16.67 17.35
N THR A 67 -10.27 16.99 17.02
CA THR A 67 -11.37 17.02 18.00
C THR A 67 -12.35 15.91 17.67
N LEU A 68 -12.76 15.17 18.69
CA LEU A 68 -13.78 14.13 18.57
C LEU A 68 -15.19 14.73 18.50
N ASP A 69 -16.15 13.93 18.04
CA ASP A 69 -17.58 14.25 17.98
C ASP A 69 -18.20 14.65 19.34
N ASN A 70 -17.63 14.17 20.44
CA ASN A 70 -18.01 14.58 21.80
C ASN A 70 -17.32 15.87 22.29
N GLY A 71 -16.54 16.54 21.43
CA GLY A 71 -15.80 17.76 21.76
C GLY A 71 -14.46 17.54 22.46
N LEU A 72 -14.04 16.28 22.72
CA LEU A 72 -12.76 16.01 23.38
C LEU A 72 -11.58 16.30 22.43
N PRO A 73 -10.64 17.18 22.80
CA PRO A 73 -9.42 17.37 22.03
C PRO A 73 -8.48 16.17 22.19
N CYS A 74 -7.90 15.72 21.09
CA CYS A 74 -6.97 14.62 21.00
C CYS A 74 -5.66 15.07 20.34
N GLN A 75 -4.56 14.51 20.81
CA GLN A 75 -3.23 14.67 20.21
C GLN A 75 -2.61 13.30 20.01
N ASP A 76 -1.91 13.13 18.89
CA ASP A 76 -1.19 11.90 18.61
C ASP A 76 0.12 12.17 17.86
N ARG A 77 1.07 11.24 17.96
CA ARG A 77 2.36 11.32 17.27
C ARG A 77 2.70 9.98 16.63
N LYS A 78 2.93 10.01 15.32
CA LYS A 78 3.28 8.83 14.51
C LYS A 78 4.58 9.08 13.75
N CYS A 79 5.29 8.01 13.43
CA CYS A 79 6.47 8.04 12.57
C CYS A 79 6.34 6.93 11.54
N TRP A 80 6.65 7.29 10.29
CA TRP A 80 6.64 6.41 9.14
C TRP A 80 8.06 6.30 8.62
N HIS A 81 8.67 5.14 8.80
CA HIS A 81 10.03 4.87 8.38
C HIS A 81 10.04 4.12 7.06
N PHE A 82 10.60 4.72 6.04
CA PHE A 82 10.73 4.12 4.71
C PHE A 82 12.00 3.27 4.64
N GLY A 83 11.88 1.97 4.95
CA GLY A 83 12.98 1.01 4.98
C GLY A 83 13.06 0.11 3.74
N GLU A 84 14.11 -0.70 3.63
CA GLU A 84 14.32 -1.55 2.45
C GLU A 84 13.25 -2.64 2.29
N GLU A 85 12.76 -3.19 3.41
CA GLU A 85 11.76 -4.26 3.42
C GLU A 85 10.32 -3.75 3.24
N GLY A 86 10.06 -2.50 3.58
CA GLY A 86 8.74 -1.87 3.56
C GLY A 86 8.68 -0.62 4.43
N ILE A 87 7.47 -0.21 4.82
CA ILE A 87 7.25 0.96 5.66
C ILE A 87 6.96 0.53 7.09
N ILE A 88 7.77 0.99 8.06
CA ILE A 88 7.50 0.73 9.48
C ILE A 88 6.61 1.85 10.02
N PHE A 89 5.41 1.48 10.46
CA PHE A 89 4.53 2.32 11.24
C PHE A 89 4.93 2.29 12.71
N ARG A 90 5.34 3.45 13.24
CA ARG A 90 5.66 3.67 14.65
C ARG A 90 4.66 4.58 15.32
N HIS A 91 4.32 4.26 16.56
CA HIS A 91 3.43 5.06 17.40
C HIS A 91 4.16 5.57 18.63
N PHE A 92 3.99 6.85 18.98
CA PHE A 92 4.57 7.42 20.19
C PHE A 92 3.74 7.01 21.41
N ARG A 93 4.29 6.13 22.23
CA ARG A 93 3.67 5.63 23.46
C ARG A 93 4.74 5.36 24.50
N GLN A 94 4.42 5.63 25.76
CA GLN A 94 5.36 5.45 26.87
C GLN A 94 6.67 6.23 26.63
N GLN A 95 6.54 7.50 26.23
CA GLN A 95 7.64 8.45 26.00
C GLN A 95 8.64 8.07 24.88
N ARG A 96 8.30 7.13 24.00
CA ARG A 96 9.14 6.75 22.85
C ARG A 96 8.30 6.32 21.66
N PHE A 97 8.88 6.36 20.47
CA PHE A 97 8.33 5.66 19.32
C PHE A 97 8.56 4.16 19.47
N GLN A 98 7.51 3.37 19.26
CA GLN A 98 7.58 1.92 19.23
C GLN A 98 7.17 1.45 17.84
N ASP A 99 7.93 0.53 17.27
CA ASP A 99 7.59 -0.12 16.01
C ASP A 99 6.32 -0.95 16.24
N ILE A 100 5.25 -0.58 15.55
CA ILE A 100 3.97 -1.28 15.64
C ILE A 100 3.87 -2.24 14.46
N LEU A 101 3.83 -1.76 13.22
CA LEU A 101 3.64 -2.64 12.06
C LEU A 101 4.76 -2.43 11.03
N LEU A 102 5.33 -3.51 10.51
CA LEU A 102 6.04 -3.50 9.23
C LEU A 102 5.00 -3.73 8.13
N LEU A 103 4.77 -2.72 7.30
CA LEU A 103 3.82 -2.73 6.20
C LEU A 103 4.53 -3.06 4.89
N VAL A 104 4.09 -4.13 4.24
CA VAL A 104 4.65 -4.64 2.98
C VAL A 104 3.55 -4.72 1.91
N PRO A 105 3.89 -4.69 0.61
CA PRO A 105 2.91 -4.89 -0.45
C PRO A 105 2.11 -6.17 -0.23
N ASP A 106 0.79 -6.09 -0.44
CA ASP A 106 -0.07 -7.26 -0.36
C ASP A 106 0.29 -8.26 -1.47
N ALA A 107 0.88 -9.39 -1.08
CA ALA A 107 1.29 -10.45 -2.01
C ALA A 107 0.10 -11.16 -2.66
N GLY A 108 -1.14 -10.91 -2.22
CA GLY A 108 -2.37 -11.51 -2.77
C GLY A 108 -2.89 -10.90 -4.08
N GLY A 109 -2.19 -9.93 -4.69
CA GLY A 109 -2.74 -9.08 -5.75
C GLY A 109 -1.93 -8.94 -7.03
N PHE A 110 -1.03 -9.88 -7.37
CA PHE A 110 -0.41 -9.93 -8.70
C PHE A 110 -0.62 -11.30 -9.33
N ALA A 111 -1.81 -11.53 -9.89
CA ALA A 111 -1.85 -12.35 -11.09
C ALA A 111 -1.29 -11.47 -12.22
N PRO A 112 -0.11 -11.74 -12.80
CA PRO A 112 0.13 -11.24 -14.14
C PRO A 112 -1.00 -11.81 -15.00
N CYS A 113 -1.72 -10.96 -15.73
CA CYS A 113 -2.55 -11.44 -16.84
C CYS A 113 -1.62 -12.24 -17.75
N ALA A 114 -1.61 -13.56 -17.60
CA ALA A 114 -1.12 -14.46 -18.62
C ALA A 114 -2.10 -14.30 -19.76
N THR A 115 -1.66 -13.61 -20.79
CA THR A 115 -2.27 -13.63 -22.12
C THR A 115 -2.63 -15.08 -22.43
N GLU A 116 -3.93 -15.33 -22.62
CA GLU A 116 -4.46 -16.60 -23.14
C GLU A 116 -3.58 -17.06 -24.32
N PRO A 117 -2.96 -18.25 -24.27
CA PRO A 117 -2.49 -18.86 -25.50
C PRO A 117 -3.72 -19.36 -26.25
N ASP A 118 -4.04 -18.60 -27.29
CA ASP A 118 -4.79 -19.00 -28.48
C ASP A 118 -4.60 -20.49 -28.75
N GLY A 119 -5.70 -21.22 -28.82
CA GLY A 119 -5.68 -22.65 -29.08
C GLY A 119 -5.05 -22.94 -30.43
N THR A 120 -4.33 -24.03 -30.54
CA THR A 120 -4.56 -25.04 -31.59
C THR A 120 -3.87 -26.33 -31.18
N GLU A 121 -4.66 -27.38 -31.35
CA GLU A 121 -4.45 -28.80 -31.16
C GLU A 121 -3.32 -29.38 -32.05
N LEU A 122 -2.85 -30.59 -31.67
CA LEU A 122 -2.49 -31.74 -32.52
C LEU A 122 -1.03 -32.29 -32.53
N HIS A 123 -0.97 -33.53 -32.04
CA HIS A 123 -0.56 -34.75 -32.77
C HIS A 123 0.93 -35.05 -33.08
N VAL A 124 1.37 -36.10 -32.40
CA VAL A 124 2.30 -37.21 -32.70
C VAL A 124 2.72 -37.45 -34.19
N THR A 125 4.06 -37.54 -34.37
CA THR A 125 4.94 -38.20 -35.39
C THR A 125 4.87 -38.01 -36.92
N GLN A 126 6.13 -37.85 -37.41
CA GLN A 126 6.81 -38.39 -38.61
C GLN A 126 7.03 -37.48 -39.84
N PRO A 127 8.23 -37.56 -40.47
CA PRO A 127 8.68 -36.63 -41.51
C PRO A 127 8.60 -37.21 -42.93
N SER A 128 8.52 -36.33 -43.95
CA SER A 128 9.24 -36.48 -45.23
C SER A 128 8.94 -35.36 -46.26
N SER A 129 10.01 -34.70 -46.69
CA SER A 129 10.42 -34.42 -48.09
C SER A 129 9.72 -33.37 -48.99
N ILE A 130 10.58 -32.64 -49.73
CA ILE A 130 10.44 -32.01 -51.08
C ILE A 130 10.14 -30.47 -51.15
N GLN A 131 11.11 -29.69 -51.69
CA GLN A 131 11.03 -28.28 -52.18
C GLN A 131 10.34 -28.21 -53.59
N PRO A 132 10.16 -27.08 -54.36
CA PRO A 132 10.64 -25.68 -54.20
C PRO A 132 9.70 -24.53 -54.68
N SER A 133 10.22 -23.29 -54.59
CA SER A 133 10.01 -22.11 -55.47
C SER A 133 8.72 -21.27 -55.40
N GLY A 134 8.87 -19.94 -55.28
CA GLY A 134 7.85 -18.98 -55.72
C GLY A 134 7.85 -17.56 -55.11
N VAL A 135 8.68 -16.65 -55.64
CA VAL A 135 8.35 -15.24 -56.00
C VAL A 135 7.66 -14.29 -54.98
N GLN A 136 8.39 -13.24 -54.56
CA GLN A 136 7.87 -11.93 -54.08
C GLN A 136 7.34 -11.10 -55.27
N PRO A 137 6.35 -10.17 -55.15
CA PRO A 137 6.56 -8.90 -54.41
C PRO A 137 5.27 -8.20 -53.86
N GLY A 138 5.44 -7.10 -53.10
CA GLY A 138 4.44 -6.02 -53.06
C GLY A 138 4.07 -5.47 -51.68
N ALA A 139 4.40 -4.19 -51.46
CA ALA A 139 4.03 -3.25 -50.39
C ALA A 139 2.64 -3.46 -49.73
N THR A 140 2.42 -3.11 -48.45
CA THR A 140 2.28 -1.72 -47.98
C THR A 140 2.39 -1.65 -46.46
N GLN A 141 3.12 -0.66 -45.96
CA GLN A 141 3.21 -0.32 -44.55
C GLN A 141 1.90 0.30 -44.03
N GLN A 142 1.43 -0.14 -42.87
CA GLN A 142 0.60 0.70 -42.01
C GLN A 142 0.96 0.41 -40.55
N GLY A 143 1.61 1.40 -39.93
CA GLY A 143 2.21 1.30 -38.60
C GLY A 143 1.18 1.10 -37.50
N SER A 144 1.39 0.07 -36.70
CA SER A 144 0.76 -0.12 -35.40
C SER A 144 1.18 0.99 -34.44
N PRO A 145 0.27 1.53 -33.59
CA PRO A 145 0.65 2.52 -32.61
C PRO A 145 1.60 1.86 -31.58
N HIS A 146 2.74 2.51 -31.37
CA HIS A 146 3.76 2.12 -30.41
C HIS A 146 3.14 1.82 -29.04
N LYS A 147 3.17 0.53 -28.64
CA LYS A 147 3.12 0.15 -27.23
C LYS A 147 4.48 0.47 -26.62
N GLY A 148 4.70 1.75 -26.33
CA GLY A 148 5.84 2.19 -25.54
C GLY A 148 5.78 1.55 -24.15
N PRO A 149 6.91 1.29 -23.48
CA PRO A 149 6.92 0.87 -22.09
C PRO A 149 6.17 1.92 -21.25
N LEU A 150 5.27 1.46 -20.38
CA LEU A 150 4.65 2.31 -19.36
C LEU A 150 5.76 3.05 -18.58
N PRO A 151 5.57 4.35 -18.26
CA PRO A 151 6.56 5.07 -17.47
C PRO A 151 6.74 4.35 -16.12
N PRO A 152 7.98 4.26 -15.60
CA PRO A 152 8.27 3.59 -14.32
C PRO A 152 7.62 4.24 -13.09
N ASP A 153 6.94 5.38 -13.29
CA ASP A 153 6.34 6.24 -12.27
C ASP A 153 4.80 6.23 -12.25
N ALA A 154 4.16 5.42 -13.09
CA ALA A 154 2.71 5.29 -13.01
C ALA A 154 2.32 4.49 -11.76
N ILE A 155 1.64 5.16 -10.82
CA ILE A 155 0.92 4.46 -9.74
C ILE A 155 0.00 3.45 -10.44
N PRO A 156 0.08 2.15 -10.12
CA PRO A 156 -0.75 1.16 -10.78
C PRO A 156 -2.23 1.55 -10.64
N PRO A 157 -3.07 1.28 -11.65
CA PRO A 157 -4.48 1.69 -11.65
C PRO A 157 -5.29 1.15 -10.45
N GLY A 158 -4.74 0.17 -9.71
CA GLY A 158 -5.30 -0.36 -8.47
C GLY A 158 -4.95 0.42 -7.17
N GLY A 159 -4.18 1.51 -7.25
CA GLY A 159 -3.69 2.24 -6.06
C GLY A 159 -2.56 1.51 -5.34
N ILE A 160 -2.19 2.00 -4.15
CA ILE A 160 -1.19 1.34 -3.28
C ILE A 160 -1.94 0.69 -2.13
N HIS A 161 -1.64 -0.58 -1.83
CA HIS A 161 -2.15 -1.29 -0.66
C HIS A 161 -1.02 -2.06 0.01
N LEU A 162 -0.70 -1.68 1.25
CA LEU A 162 0.26 -2.36 2.10
C LEU A 162 -0.46 -2.99 3.28
N VAL A 163 -0.02 -4.16 3.70
CA VAL A 163 -0.58 -4.92 4.85
C VAL A 163 0.52 -5.23 5.85
N ALA A 164 0.15 -5.39 7.11
CA ALA A 164 1.10 -5.82 8.14
C ALA A 164 1.70 -7.18 7.78
N GLN A 165 3.04 -7.26 7.71
CA GLN A 165 3.74 -8.52 7.44
C GLN A 165 3.46 -9.53 8.56
N THR A 166 3.44 -9.07 9.81
CA THR A 166 3.03 -9.85 10.98
C THR A 166 2.25 -8.96 11.94
N PRO A 167 1.29 -9.52 12.70
CA PRO A 167 0.58 -8.77 13.71
C PRO A 167 1.48 -8.40 14.90
N TYR A 168 1.29 -7.19 15.42
CA TYR A 168 1.97 -6.71 16.61
C TYR A 168 1.31 -7.20 17.89
N SER A 169 2.10 -7.85 18.74
CA SER A 169 1.64 -8.37 20.03
C SER A 169 1.73 -7.30 21.11
N CYS A 170 0.59 -6.96 21.71
CA CYS A 170 0.50 -6.06 22.86
C CYS A 170 -0.46 -6.68 23.89
N PRO A 171 -0.04 -7.74 24.60
CA PRO A 171 -0.94 -8.53 25.44
C PRO A 171 -1.76 -7.66 26.39
N PRO A 172 -3.07 -7.95 26.54
CA PRO A 172 -3.81 -9.11 26.02
C PRO A 172 -4.37 -8.93 24.59
N ASP A 173 -3.92 -7.89 23.87
CA ASP A 173 -4.43 -7.50 22.56
C ASP A 173 -3.37 -7.72 21.45
N ARG A 174 -3.82 -7.81 20.21
CA ARG A 174 -3.02 -7.93 19.00
C ARG A 174 -3.48 -6.89 18.00
N TYR A 175 -2.52 -6.32 17.28
CA TYR A 175 -2.73 -5.26 16.32
C TYR A 175 -2.35 -5.78 14.94
N ASP A 176 -3.26 -5.61 14.00
CA ASP A 176 -3.05 -5.78 12.57
C ASP A 176 -3.35 -4.44 11.87
N GLY A 177 -3.04 -4.30 10.60
CA GLY A 177 -3.37 -3.09 9.88
C GLY A 177 -2.95 -3.07 8.42
N SER A 178 -3.44 -2.05 7.74
CA SER A 178 -3.12 -1.77 6.35
C SER A 178 -2.94 -0.26 6.11
N LEU A 179 -2.20 0.06 5.06
CA LEU A 179 -2.01 1.41 4.55
C LEU A 179 -2.38 1.44 3.07
N SER A 180 -3.39 2.24 2.73
CA SER A 180 -3.92 2.34 1.37
C SER A 180 -3.79 3.75 0.83
N LEU A 181 -3.43 3.88 -0.46
CA LEU A 181 -3.54 5.14 -1.19
C LEU A 181 -4.63 5.02 -2.26
N HIS A 182 -5.66 5.85 -2.14
CA HIS A 182 -6.72 5.99 -3.13
C HIS A 182 -6.84 7.45 -3.56
N GLY A 183 -6.47 7.75 -4.81
CA GLY A 183 -6.36 9.13 -5.28
C GLY A 183 -5.35 9.91 -4.45
N SER A 184 -5.81 10.98 -3.79
CA SER A 184 -5.01 11.81 -2.86
C SER A 184 -5.22 11.46 -1.37
N THR A 185 -6.02 10.44 -1.07
CA THR A 185 -6.32 10.04 0.31
C THR A 185 -5.47 8.85 0.74
N LEU A 186 -4.68 9.05 1.79
CA LEU A 186 -3.96 7.99 2.48
C LEU A 186 -4.81 7.48 3.64
N GLU A 187 -5.13 6.20 3.67
CA GLU A 187 -5.90 5.58 4.76
C GLU A 187 -5.02 4.58 5.53
N LEU A 188 -4.80 4.84 6.83
CA LEU A 188 -4.28 3.86 7.78
C LEU A 188 -5.48 3.20 8.47
N ARG A 189 -5.59 1.88 8.35
CA ARG A 189 -6.54 1.08 9.12
C ARG A 189 -5.80 0.20 10.12
N LEU A 190 -6.22 0.25 11.37
CA LEU A 190 -5.73 -0.63 12.44
C LEU A 190 -6.88 -1.52 12.88
N ARG A 191 -6.64 -2.83 12.90
CA ARG A 191 -7.55 -3.82 13.46
C ARG A 191 -6.96 -4.35 14.76
N ILE A 192 -7.64 -4.10 15.87
CA ILE A 192 -7.19 -4.55 17.18
C ILE A 192 -8.11 -5.66 17.68
N THR A 193 -7.56 -6.81 18.00
CA THR A 193 -8.31 -7.97 18.50
C THR A 193 -7.65 -8.52 19.75
N GLY A 194 -8.42 -8.94 20.74
CA GLY A 194 -7.90 -9.43 21.99
C GLY A 194 -8.97 -9.66 23.03
N ALA A 195 -8.57 -10.08 24.23
CA ALA A 195 -9.51 -10.32 25.31
C ALA A 195 -10.17 -9.02 25.84
N ARG A 196 -9.58 -7.87 25.54
CA ARG A 196 -10.03 -6.56 26.02
C ARG A 196 -10.54 -5.68 24.88
N LYS A 197 -9.83 -5.66 23.76
CA LYS A 197 -10.11 -4.81 22.61
C LYS A 197 -10.65 -5.61 21.44
N ASP A 198 -11.62 -5.01 20.77
CA ASP A 198 -12.13 -5.47 19.48
C ASP A 198 -12.45 -4.21 18.69
N GLU A 199 -11.44 -3.58 18.09
CA GLU A 199 -11.58 -2.24 17.48
C GLU A 199 -11.22 -2.26 16.00
N ASP A 200 -11.94 -1.47 15.21
CA ASP A 200 -11.58 -1.02 13.87
C ASP A 200 -11.31 0.48 13.93
N ILE A 201 -10.04 0.87 13.77
CA ILE A 201 -9.63 2.28 13.83
C ILE A 201 -9.12 2.70 12.46
N ARG A 202 -9.58 3.84 11.98
CA ARG A 202 -9.22 4.40 10.67
C ARG A 202 -8.77 5.84 10.81
N TYR A 203 -7.67 6.14 10.14
CA TYR A 203 -7.16 7.48 9.93
C TYR A 203 -7.12 7.73 8.44
N ARG A 204 -7.83 8.75 7.97
CA ARG A 204 -7.78 9.20 6.58
C ARG A 204 -7.05 10.53 6.54
N TYR A 205 -5.98 10.58 5.77
CA TYR A 205 -5.14 11.75 5.62
C TYR A 205 -5.30 12.33 4.23
N GLN A 206 -5.32 13.66 4.17
CA GLN A 206 -5.36 14.40 2.91
C GLN A 206 -4.14 15.29 2.80
N ALA A 207 -3.51 15.25 1.63
CA ALA A 207 -2.47 16.20 1.24
C ALA A 207 -3.09 17.54 0.86
N ASP A 208 -2.38 18.63 1.12
CA ASP A 208 -2.71 19.93 0.55
C ASP A 208 -2.64 19.86 -0.98
N PRO A 209 -3.68 20.33 -1.73
CA PRO A 209 -3.65 20.35 -3.19
C PRO A 209 -2.44 21.06 -3.80
N GLY A 210 -1.80 21.98 -3.08
CA GLY A 210 -0.66 22.75 -3.58
C GLY A 210 -1.05 23.88 -4.53
#